data_AF-E6XN19-F1
#
_entry.id   AF-E6XN19-F1
#
_cell.length_a   1.000
_cell.length_b   1.000
_cell.length_c   1.000
_cell.angle_alpha   90.00
_cell.angle_beta   90.00
_cell.angle_gamma   90.00
#
_symmetry.space_group_name_H-M   'P 1'
#
loop_
_entity.id
_entity.type
_entity.pdbx_description
1 polymer ?
#
loop_
_entity_poly.entity_id
_entity_poly.type
_entity_poly.pdbx_seq_one_letter_code
_entity_poly.pdbx_strand_id
1 'polypeptide(L)'
;MKIARGFTLIELMITVAIVGILAAIAYPSYIEYVTKSGRSEGVAAVMRVANLQEQYYLDNKAYATDMTKLGLSASPFITEHGHYSLSSEGTSSFKITATAKGSQASRDSVCATITLTDIGVKGPSEECWK
;
A
#
# COMPACT_ATOMS: atom_id res chain seq x y z
N MET A 1 -0.37 -7.33 -59.99
CA MET A 1 -0.02 -6.10 -59.24
C MET A 1 -0.86 -6.07 -57.97
N LYS A 2 -0.28 -6.35 -56.80
CA LYS A 2 -1.03 -6.29 -55.53
C LYS A 2 -1.18 -4.81 -55.14
N ILE A 3 -2.40 -4.31 -55.10
CA ILE A 3 -2.70 -2.97 -54.58
C ILE A 3 -2.46 -3.02 -53.07
N ALA A 4 -1.44 -2.31 -52.59
CA ALA A 4 -1.26 -2.08 -51.16
C ALA A 4 -2.40 -1.16 -50.69
N ARG A 5 -3.33 -1.68 -49.89
CA ARG A 5 -4.36 -0.87 -49.24
C ARG A 5 -3.72 -0.16 -48.04
N GLY A 6 -3.54 1.15 -48.14
CA GLY A 6 -3.07 1.99 -47.04
C GLY A 6 -4.21 2.42 -46.12
N PHE A 7 -3.86 2.84 -44.90
CA PHE A 7 -4.78 3.48 -43.95
C PHE A 7 -4.96 4.96 -44.30
N THR A 8 -6.18 5.48 -44.17
CA THR A 8 -6.43 6.91 -44.35
C THR A 8 -6.07 7.69 -43.09
N LEU A 9 -5.72 8.97 -43.27
CA LEU A 9 -5.50 9.88 -42.15
C LEU A 9 -6.75 10.03 -41.28
N ILE A 10 -7.95 9.98 -41.87
CA ILE A 10 -9.19 10.11 -41.12
C ILE A 10 -9.44 8.88 -40.23
N GLU A 11 -9.16 7.66 -40.71
CA GLU A 11 -9.25 6.45 -39.88
C GLU A 11 -8.26 6.52 -38.71
N LEU A 12 -7.05 7.02 -38.94
CA LEU A 12 -6.07 7.22 -37.86
C LEU A 12 -6.55 8.27 -36.85
N MET A 13 -7.12 9.39 -37.29
CA MET A 13 -7.65 10.40 -36.36
C MET A 13 -8.81 9.87 -35.52
N ILE A 14 -9.71 9.09 -36.11
CA ILE A 14 -10.84 8.48 -35.39
C ILE A 14 -10.34 7.47 -34.37
N THR A 15 -9.38 6.60 -34.73
CA THR A 15 -8.83 5.61 -33.80
C THR A 15 -8.13 6.27 -32.61
N VAL A 16 -7.32 7.32 -32.84
CA VAL A 16 -6.68 8.08 -31.75
C VAL A 16 -7.72 8.77 -30.86
N ALA A 17 -8.79 9.32 -31.43
CA ALA A 17 -9.87 9.92 -30.65
C ALA A 17 -10.54 8.91 -29.72
N ILE A 18 -10.85 7.70 -30.23
CA ILE A 18 -11.45 6.64 -29.41
C ILE A 18 -10.50 6.19 -28.29
N VAL A 19 -9.23 5.95 -28.61
CA VAL A 19 -8.22 5.56 -27.60
C VAL A 19 -8.05 6.65 -26.55
N GLY A 20 -8.07 7.93 -26.94
CA GLY A 20 -8.01 9.05 -26.01
C GLY A 20 -9.16 9.06 -25.00
N ILE A 21 -10.40 8.81 -25.46
CA ILE A 21 -11.58 8.73 -24.59
C ILE A 21 -11.46 7.55 -23.61
N LEU A 22 -11.06 6.38 -24.11
CA LEU A 22 -10.88 5.19 -23.26
C LEU A 22 -9.77 5.40 -22.23
N ALA A 23 -8.64 5.97 -22.63
CA ALA A 23 -7.50 6.22 -21.74
C ALA A 23 -7.86 7.21 -20.62
N ALA A 24 -8.67 8.23 -20.90
CA ALA A 24 -9.08 9.22 -19.91
C ALA A 24 -9.87 8.62 -18.74
N ILE A 25 -10.58 7.50 -18.95
CA ILE A 25 -11.36 6.80 -17.92
C ILE A 25 -10.56 5.64 -17.32
N ALA A 26 -9.92 4.84 -18.18
CA ALA A 26 -9.23 3.62 -17.75
C ALA A 26 -7.98 3.92 -16.93
N TYR A 27 -7.21 4.95 -17.28
CA TYR A 27 -5.97 5.28 -16.60
C TYR A 27 -6.17 5.68 -15.12
N PRO A 28 -7.02 6.66 -14.76
CA PRO A 28 -7.23 7.01 -13.35
C PRO A 28 -7.82 5.84 -12.56
N SER A 29 -8.74 5.06 -13.13
CA SER A 29 -9.31 3.89 -12.48
C SER A 29 -8.26 2.81 -12.17
N TYR A 30 -7.34 2.56 -13.10
CA TYR A 30 -6.23 1.63 -12.86
C TYR A 30 -5.29 2.12 -11.74
N ILE A 31 -4.98 3.42 -11.72
CA ILE A 31 -4.14 4.00 -10.67
C ILE A 31 -4.80 3.86 -9.29
N GLU A 32 -6.10 4.11 -9.19
CA GLU A 32 -6.86 3.93 -7.95
C GLU A 32 -6.84 2.47 -7.49
N TYR A 33 -7.04 1.52 -8.40
CA TYR A 33 -6.98 0.08 -8.09
C TYR A 33 -5.61 -0.33 -7.52
N VAL A 34 -4.51 0.08 -8.18
CA VAL A 34 -3.15 -0.22 -7.70
C VAL A 34 -2.90 0.43 -6.34
N THR A 35 -3.39 1.66 -6.13
CA THR A 35 -3.25 2.38 -4.86
C THR A 35 -4.00 1.66 -3.73
N LYS A 36 -5.22 1.16 -3.99
CA LYS A 36 -5.97 0.36 -3.03
C LYS A 36 -5.28 -0.97 -2.72
N SER A 37 -4.70 -1.63 -3.73
CA SER A 37 -3.91 -2.85 -3.53
C SER A 37 -2.70 -2.58 -2.63
N GLY A 38 -1.96 -1.49 -2.88
CA GLY A 38 -0.84 -1.08 -2.02
C GLY A 38 -1.28 -0.81 -0.58
N ARG A 39 -2.42 -0.13 -0.38
CA ARG A 39 -2.99 0.10 0.96
C ARG A 39 -3.31 -1.21 1.69
N SER A 40 -3.88 -2.18 0.98
CA SER A 40 -4.18 -3.52 1.53
C SER A 40 -2.92 -4.23 2.03
N GLU A 41 -1.80 -4.10 1.32
CA GLU A 41 -0.50 -4.61 1.78
C GLU A 41 -0.06 -3.94 3.09
N GLY A 42 -0.19 -2.61 3.20
CA GLY A 42 0.11 -1.89 4.43
C GLY A 42 -0.74 -2.37 5.61
N VAL A 43 -2.06 -2.51 5.42
CA VAL A 43 -2.99 -3.02 6.44
C VAL A 43 -2.62 -4.45 6.85
N ALA A 44 -2.38 -5.33 5.88
CA ALA A 44 -1.99 -6.72 6.14
C ALA A 44 -0.66 -6.79 6.92
N ALA A 45 0.32 -5.94 6.57
CA ALA A 45 1.59 -5.88 7.26
C ALA A 45 1.43 -5.41 8.71
N VAL A 46 0.61 -4.39 8.98
CA VAL A 46 0.33 -3.93 10.35
C VAL A 46 -0.34 -5.02 11.18
N MET A 47 -1.34 -5.70 10.62
CA MET A 47 -2.02 -6.82 11.30
C MET A 47 -1.05 -7.98 11.57
N ARG A 48 -0.15 -8.29 10.63
CA ARG A 48 0.88 -9.30 10.84
C ARG A 48 1.81 -8.91 12.00
N VAL A 49 2.30 -7.68 12.02
CA VAL A 49 3.17 -7.18 13.11
C VAL A 49 2.44 -7.21 14.45
N ALA A 50 1.16 -6.83 14.51
CA ALA A 50 0.39 -6.89 15.75
C ALA A 50 0.31 -8.32 16.31
N ASN A 51 0.03 -9.31 15.47
CA ASN A 51 0.04 -10.72 15.89
C ASN A 51 1.43 -11.17 16.39
N LEU A 52 2.51 -10.68 15.78
CA LEU A 52 3.88 -10.98 16.22
C LEU A 52 4.20 -10.30 17.55
N GLN A 53 3.70 -9.08 17.78
CA GLN A 53 3.85 -8.38 19.06
C GLN A 53 3.19 -9.14 20.20
N GLU A 54 1.96 -9.63 19.98
CA GLU A 54 1.26 -10.45 20.98
C GLU A 54 2.03 -11.73 21.32
N GLN A 55 2.53 -12.43 20.30
CA GLN A 55 3.38 -13.60 20.51
C GLN A 55 4.65 -13.25 21.30
N TYR A 56 5.34 -12.17 20.92
CA TYR A 56 6.55 -11.73 21.60
C TYR A 56 6.29 -11.34 23.06
N TYR A 57 5.12 -10.74 23.35
CA TYR A 57 4.72 -10.39 24.71
C TYR A 57 4.48 -11.62 25.60
N LEU A 58 3.91 -12.70 25.04
CA LEU A 58 3.71 -13.94 25.79
C LEU A 58 5.04 -14.48 26.36
N ASP A 59 6.09 -14.42 25.54
CA ASP A 59 7.43 -14.92 25.86
C ASP A 59 8.26 -13.95 26.71
N ASN A 60 8.19 -12.64 26.42
CA ASN A 60 9.13 -11.65 26.98
C ASN A 60 8.49 -10.68 27.98
N LYS A 61 7.16 -10.72 28.16
CA LYS A 61 6.37 -9.80 29.02
C LYS A 61 6.56 -8.31 28.68
N ALA A 62 7.01 -8.02 27.47
CA ALA A 62 7.17 -6.68 26.92
C ALA A 62 6.99 -6.75 25.41
N TYR A 63 6.54 -5.65 24.80
CA TYR A 63 6.48 -5.51 23.34
C TYR A 63 7.84 -5.12 22.76
N ALA A 64 8.08 -5.51 21.50
CA ALA A 64 9.31 -5.21 20.80
C ALA A 64 9.25 -3.82 20.15
N THR A 65 10.24 -3.00 20.40
CA THR A 65 10.47 -1.75 19.64
C THR A 65 11.32 -1.98 18.39
N ASP A 66 12.00 -3.13 18.32
CA ASP A 66 12.83 -3.54 17.20
C ASP A 66 12.15 -4.69 16.45
N MET A 67 11.82 -4.44 15.19
CA MET A 67 11.16 -5.40 14.30
C MET A 67 11.96 -6.69 14.10
N THR A 68 13.28 -6.64 14.23
CA THR A 68 14.13 -7.85 14.08
C THR A 68 13.88 -8.86 15.19
N LYS A 69 13.48 -8.40 16.39
CA LYS A 69 13.08 -9.28 17.51
C LYS A 69 11.76 -10.00 17.26
N LEU A 70 10.95 -9.50 16.32
CA LEU A 70 9.73 -10.15 15.84
C LEU A 70 10.00 -11.12 14.69
N GLY A 71 11.27 -11.38 14.35
CA GLY A 71 11.66 -12.24 13.23
C GLY A 71 11.51 -11.58 11.86
N LEU A 72 11.46 -10.24 11.80
CA LEU A 72 11.43 -9.49 10.54
C LEU A 72 12.85 -9.16 10.07
N SER A 73 12.99 -8.89 8.78
CA SER A 73 14.30 -8.73 8.12
C SER A 73 15.07 -7.47 8.53
N ALA A 74 14.39 -6.42 8.99
CA ALA A 74 14.99 -5.15 9.38
C ALA A 74 14.07 -4.36 10.31
N SER A 75 14.62 -3.35 10.97
CA SER A 75 13.88 -2.34 11.74
C SER A 75 14.34 -0.93 11.31
N PRO A 76 13.50 -0.11 10.66
CA PRO A 76 12.11 -0.39 10.29
C PRO A 76 11.99 -1.49 9.22
N PHE A 77 10.92 -2.27 9.29
CA PHE A 77 10.63 -3.34 8.33
C PHE A 77 10.02 -2.74 7.06
N ILE A 78 10.49 -3.16 5.89
CA ILE A 78 9.91 -2.73 4.61
C ILE A 78 9.13 -3.89 4.02
N THR A 79 7.91 -3.62 3.56
CA THR A 79 7.07 -4.64 2.93
C THR A 79 7.66 -5.17 1.62
N GLU A 80 7.23 -6.35 1.17
CA GLU A 80 7.84 -7.05 0.03
C GLU A 80 7.88 -6.23 -1.26
N HIS A 81 6.82 -5.45 -1.54
CA HIS A 81 6.76 -4.58 -2.71
C HIS A 81 7.30 -3.17 -2.45
N GLY A 82 7.82 -2.91 -1.25
CA GLY A 82 8.42 -1.63 -0.87
C GLY A 82 7.41 -0.48 -0.71
N HIS A 83 6.11 -0.78 -0.64
CA HIS A 83 5.06 0.22 -0.52
C HIS A 83 4.97 0.85 0.86
N TYR A 84 5.34 0.12 1.92
CA TYR A 84 5.27 0.61 3.30
C TYR A 84 6.55 0.33 4.09
N SER A 85 6.87 1.24 5.02
CA SER A 85 7.87 1.08 6.07
C SER A 85 7.15 0.99 7.42
N LEU A 86 7.43 -0.05 8.19
CA LEU A 86 6.78 -0.35 9.47
C LEU A 86 7.74 -0.13 10.64
N SER A 87 7.25 0.59 11.64
CA SER A 87 7.88 0.74 12.95
C SER A 87 6.86 0.44 14.05
N SER A 88 7.36 0.09 15.24
CA SER A 88 6.56 -0.13 16.43
C SER A 88 7.22 0.58 17.59
N GLU A 89 6.41 1.23 18.39
CA GLU A 89 6.86 2.02 19.53
C GLU A 89 6.16 1.53 20.80
N GLY A 90 6.86 1.65 21.93
CA GLY A 90 6.37 1.25 23.24
C GLY A 90 6.71 -0.19 23.63
N THR A 91 6.89 -0.40 24.93
CA THR A 91 7.27 -1.70 25.54
C THR A 91 6.16 -2.27 26.42
N SER A 92 5.34 -1.42 27.05
CA SER A 92 4.17 -1.84 27.85
C SER A 92 2.86 -1.84 27.06
N SER A 93 2.81 -1.04 25.99
CA SER A 93 1.78 -1.03 24.94
C SER A 93 2.52 -0.85 23.62
N PHE A 94 1.92 -1.28 22.50
CA PHE A 94 2.49 -1.03 21.18
C PHE A 94 1.65 -0.05 20.39
N LYS A 95 2.33 0.76 19.58
CA LYS A 95 1.74 1.46 18.45
C LYS A 95 2.54 1.14 17.21
N ILE A 96 1.92 0.37 16.31
CA ILE A 96 2.50 0.05 15.01
C ILE A 96 2.13 1.17 14.04
N THR A 97 3.11 1.65 13.29
CA THR A 97 2.92 2.66 12.25
C THR A 97 3.50 2.14 10.95
N ALA A 98 2.65 1.99 9.94
CA ALA A 98 3.06 1.75 8.56
C ALA A 98 3.00 3.07 7.78
N THR A 99 4.14 3.50 7.26
CA THR A 99 4.29 4.73 6.48
C THR A 99 4.50 4.38 5.01
N ALA A 100 3.62 4.88 4.15
CA ALA A 100 3.67 4.70 2.71
C ALA A 100 4.97 5.26 2.12
N LYS A 101 5.46 4.63 1.06
CA LYS A 101 6.68 5.02 0.33
C LYS A 101 6.39 5.18 -1.16
N GLY A 102 7.29 5.90 -1.85
CA GLY A 102 7.27 6.03 -3.31
C GLY A 102 5.93 6.54 -3.83
N SER A 103 5.40 5.89 -4.87
CA SER A 103 4.13 6.26 -5.49
C SER A 103 2.92 6.09 -4.57
N GLN A 104 2.98 5.20 -3.57
CA GLN A 104 1.89 5.03 -2.62
C GLN A 104 1.73 6.28 -1.76
N ALA A 105 2.84 6.88 -1.31
CA ALA A 105 2.82 8.09 -0.49
C ALA A 105 2.20 9.30 -1.21
N SER A 106 2.38 9.41 -2.53
CA SER A 106 1.82 10.50 -3.33
C SER A 106 0.39 10.25 -3.82
N ARG A 107 0.06 9.01 -4.15
CA ARG A 107 -1.29 8.63 -4.64
C ARG A 107 -2.31 8.46 -3.53
N ASP A 108 -1.85 8.10 -2.34
CA ASP A 108 -2.68 7.81 -1.18
C ASP A 108 -2.37 8.73 0.00
N SER A 109 -2.26 10.04 -0.25
CA SER A 109 -1.83 11.01 0.75
C SER A 109 -2.71 11.02 2.02
N VAL A 110 -4.00 10.68 1.89
CA VAL A 110 -4.95 10.60 3.01
C VAL A 110 -4.67 9.38 3.90
N CYS A 111 -4.31 8.24 3.31
CA CYS A 111 -4.00 7.00 4.03
C CYS A 111 -2.50 6.68 3.99
N ALA A 112 -1.66 7.72 3.90
CA ALA A 112 -0.22 7.58 3.81
C ALA A 112 0.39 6.95 5.07
N THR A 113 -0.29 7.09 6.20
CA THR A 113 0.05 6.36 7.43
C THR A 113 -1.11 5.45 7.79
N ILE A 114 -0.80 4.23 8.25
CA ILE A 114 -1.76 3.28 8.80
C ILE A 114 -1.25 2.88 10.18
N THR A 115 -2.08 3.04 11.21
CA THR A 115 -1.65 2.80 12.60
C THR A 115 -2.58 1.87 13.35
N LEU A 116 -2.00 0.97 14.15
CA LEU A 116 -2.73 0.08 15.04
C LEU A 116 -2.09 0.08 16.43
N THR A 117 -2.92 0.21 17.46
CA THR A 117 -2.49 0.07 18.85
C THR A 117 -2.84 -1.31 19.42
N ASP A 118 -2.24 -1.65 20.56
CA ASP A 118 -2.52 -2.86 21.36
C ASP A 118 -3.99 -3.03 21.73
N ILE A 119 -4.70 -1.93 21.99
CA ILE A 119 -6.14 -1.94 22.26
C ILE A 119 -7.03 -1.96 20.99
N GLY A 120 -6.44 -2.15 19.81
CA GLY A 120 -7.16 -2.27 18.54
C GLY A 120 -7.63 -0.95 17.93
N VAL A 121 -7.13 0.21 18.39
CA VAL A 121 -7.47 1.50 17.80
C VAL A 121 -6.77 1.63 16.45
N LYS A 122 -7.58 1.74 15.40
CA LYS A 122 -7.17 1.91 14.01
C LYS A 122 -7.12 3.39 13.66
N GLY A 123 -6.07 3.82 12.98
CA GLY A 123 -5.95 5.17 12.44
C GLY A 123 -5.38 5.17 11.03
N PRO A 124 -5.50 6.28 10.27
CA PRO A 124 -6.06 7.57 10.68
C PRO A 124 -7.59 7.66 10.53
N SER A 125 -8.20 6.96 9.57
CA SER A 125 -9.66 6.89 9.38
C SER A 125 -10.09 5.46 9.07
N GLU A 126 -11.35 5.10 9.36
CA GLU A 126 -11.86 3.75 9.07
C GLU A 126 -11.86 3.43 7.57
N GLU A 127 -11.95 4.44 6.69
CA GLU A 127 -11.90 4.25 5.23
C GLU A 127 -10.52 3.77 4.75
N CYS A 128 -9.46 4.13 5.47
CA CYS A 128 -8.11 3.62 5.19
C CYS A 128 -7.94 2.14 5.54
N TRP A 129 -8.90 1.55 6.25
CA TRP A 129 -8.89 0.16 6.69
C TRP A 129 -9.89 -0.73 5.91
N LYS A 130 -10.50 -0.20 4.85
CA LYS A 130 -11.45 -0.88 3.96
C LYS A 130 -10.82 -1.32 2.63
#